data_AF-A0A3M1SJB3-F1
#
_entry.id   AF-A0A3M1SJB3-F1
#
_cell.length_a   1.000
_cell.length_b   1.000
_cell.length_c   1.000
_cell.angle_alpha   90.00
_cell.angle_beta   90.00
_cell.angle_gamma   90.00
#
_symmetry.space_group_name_H-M   'P 1'
#
loop_
_entity.id
_entity.type
_entity.pdbx_description
1 polymer ?
#
loop_
_entity_poly.entity_id
_entity_poly.type
_entity_poly.pdbx_seq_one_letter_code
_entity_poly.pdbx_strand_id
1 'polypeptide(L)'
;MNLQRFVGLRPCFRRHERQRAGGARTAFALIAVIATTAVIGALLMITAKQTASLLREVRTDSVQVEAEVLRDSAFELAAAKLRERPSYTGETWQPTLPAPFEGWTAVVVVDVRPTESPRNGATVEVDVQLGRDSRNLVSLHDKRSIEATFDSEASR
;
A
#
# COMPACT_ATOMS: atom_id res chain seq x y z
N MET A 1 -49.32 51.37 -82.70
CA MET A 1 -47.85 51.40 -82.84
C MET A 1 -47.25 51.65 -81.46
N ASN A 2 -46.70 50.60 -80.83
CA ASN A 2 -45.25 50.38 -80.66
C ASN A 2 -44.63 51.45 -79.72
N LEU A 3 -43.93 51.16 -78.62
CA LEU A 3 -43.20 49.97 -78.18
C LEU A 3 -43.02 50.04 -76.65
N GLN A 4 -43.02 48.86 -76.05
CA GLN A 4 -42.48 48.52 -74.72
C GLN A 4 -41.15 49.23 -74.38
N ARG A 5 -40.89 49.48 -73.08
CA ARG A 5 -39.57 49.19 -72.49
C ARG A 5 -39.55 49.21 -70.95
N PHE A 6 -39.37 48.00 -70.42
CA PHE A 6 -38.47 47.63 -69.32
C PHE A 6 -38.70 48.17 -67.91
N VAL A 7 -39.46 47.36 -67.17
CA VAL A 7 -39.33 47.06 -65.75
C VAL A 7 -37.87 46.77 -65.41
N GLY A 8 -37.22 47.71 -64.73
CA GLY A 8 -35.90 47.53 -64.12
C GLY A 8 -36.05 47.14 -62.65
N LEU A 9 -36.38 45.87 -62.38
CA LEU A 9 -36.20 45.29 -61.05
C LEU A 9 -34.69 45.26 -60.77
N ARG A 10 -34.22 46.10 -59.84
CA ARG A 10 -32.87 45.98 -59.28
C ARG A 10 -32.90 44.88 -58.21
N PRO A 11 -32.32 43.69 -58.43
CA PRO A 11 -32.06 42.78 -57.33
C PRO A 11 -30.92 43.37 -56.50
N CYS A 12 -31.24 44.00 -55.38
CA CYS A 12 -30.29 44.21 -54.29
C CYS A 12 -30.08 42.88 -53.55
N PHE A 13 -29.56 41.87 -54.24
CA PHE A 13 -28.99 40.69 -53.58
C PHE A 13 -27.52 40.99 -53.26
N ARG A 14 -27.30 41.69 -52.15
CA ARG A 14 -26.00 41.81 -51.51
C ARG A 14 -26.11 41.23 -50.11
N ARG A 15 -26.31 39.92 -50.04
CA ARG A 15 -26.51 39.20 -48.77
C ARG A 15 -25.38 38.21 -48.56
N HIS A 16 -24.52 38.57 -47.59
CA HIS A 16 -23.73 37.65 -46.76
C HIS A 16 -22.82 36.63 -47.45
N GLU A 17 -21.63 37.06 -47.86
CA GLU A 17 -20.54 36.11 -48.14
C GLU A 17 -19.19 36.57 -47.55
N ARG A 18 -19.21 37.11 -46.33
CA ARG A 18 -17.99 37.47 -45.57
C ARG A 18 -18.10 37.17 -44.06
N GLN A 19 -18.60 36.00 -43.69
CA GLN A 19 -18.58 35.55 -42.29
C GLN A 19 -17.90 34.19 -42.06
N ARG A 20 -17.23 33.60 -43.06
CA ARG A 20 -16.54 32.30 -42.89
C ARG A 20 -15.14 32.38 -42.27
N ALA A 21 -14.55 33.57 -42.11
CA ALA A 21 -13.21 33.71 -41.51
C ALA A 21 -13.21 33.79 -39.96
N GLY A 22 -14.36 34.07 -39.33
CA GLY A 22 -14.47 34.17 -37.86
C GLY A 22 -14.68 32.83 -37.14
N GLY A 23 -15.21 31.82 -37.85
CA GLY A 23 -15.49 30.48 -37.31
C GLY A 23 -14.21 29.64 -37.09
N ALA A 24 -13.19 29.83 -37.92
CA ALA A 24 -11.94 29.08 -37.80
C ALA A 24 -11.16 29.42 -36.52
N ARG A 25 -11.13 30.71 -36.13
CA ARG A 25 -10.45 31.16 -34.90
C ARG A 25 -11.14 30.68 -33.64
N THR A 26 -12.47 30.70 -33.63
CA THR A 26 -13.28 30.19 -32.51
C THR A 26 -13.21 28.67 -32.39
N ALA A 27 -13.23 27.95 -33.52
CA ALA A 27 -13.00 26.50 -33.53
C ALA A 27 -11.61 26.13 -33.00
N PHE A 28 -10.55 26.85 -33.42
CA PHE A 28 -9.19 26.64 -32.90
C PHE A 28 -9.10 26.90 -31.39
N ALA A 29 -9.73 27.96 -30.90
CA ALA A 29 -9.75 28.27 -29.47
C ALA A 29 -10.45 27.16 -28.66
N LEU A 30 -11.58 26.63 -29.14
CA LEU A 30 -12.28 25.53 -28.49
C LEU A 30 -11.45 24.24 -28.46
N ILE A 31 -10.79 23.90 -29.57
CA ILE A 31 -9.90 22.72 -29.63
C ILE A 31 -8.74 22.88 -28.64
N ALA A 32 -8.15 24.09 -28.56
CA ALA A 32 -7.08 24.37 -27.61
C ALA A 32 -7.53 24.19 -26.16
N VAL A 33 -8.73 24.68 -25.81
CA VAL A 33 -9.30 24.51 -24.46
C VAL A 33 -9.58 23.04 -24.15
N ILE A 34 -10.12 22.28 -25.10
CA ILE A 34 -10.37 20.84 -24.92
C ILE A 34 -9.04 20.10 -24.72
N ALA A 35 -8.03 20.42 -25.53
CA ALA A 35 -6.72 19.80 -25.44
C ALA A 35 -6.04 20.10 -24.09
N THR A 36 -6.05 21.36 -23.62
CA THR A 36 -5.46 21.71 -22.32
C THR A 36 -6.21 21.05 -21.17
N THR A 37 -7.54 21.00 -21.23
CA THR A 37 -8.35 20.32 -20.21
C THR A 37 -8.06 18.81 -20.18
N ALA A 38 -7.90 18.18 -21.35
CA ALA A 38 -7.54 16.76 -21.43
C ALA A 38 -6.15 16.47 -20.85
N VAL A 39 -5.16 17.34 -21.11
CA VAL A 39 -3.81 17.22 -20.56
C VAL A 39 -3.82 17.39 -19.04
N ILE A 40 -4.52 18.39 -18.52
CA ILE A 40 -4.66 18.61 -17.07
C ILE A 40 -5.36 17.41 -16.42
N GLY A 41 -6.45 16.91 -17.01
CA GLY A 41 -7.16 15.73 -16.53
C GLY A 41 -6.28 14.48 -16.50
N ALA A 42 -5.47 14.27 -17.52
CA ALA A 42 -4.52 13.15 -17.57
C ALA A 42 -3.45 13.25 -16.46
N LEU A 43 -2.90 14.44 -16.22
CA LEU A 43 -1.93 14.67 -15.14
C LEU A 43 -2.52 14.41 -13.75
N LEU A 44 -3.77 14.83 -13.52
CA LEU A 44 -4.49 14.54 -12.27
C LEU A 44 -4.72 13.03 -12.07
N MET A 45 -5.05 12.29 -13.13
CA MET A 45 -5.18 10.83 -13.02
C MET A 45 -3.86 10.13 -12.68
N ILE A 46 -2.74 10.61 -13.23
CA ILE A 46 -1.42 10.03 -12.95
C ILE A 46 -1.03 10.26 -11.48
N THR A 47 -1.19 11.49 -10.99
CA THR A 47 -0.86 11.84 -9.60
C THR A 47 -1.74 11.09 -8.60
N ALA A 48 -3.05 11.00 -8.85
CA ALA A 48 -3.96 10.23 -7.99
C ALA A 48 -3.58 8.73 -7.90
N LYS A 49 -3.13 8.13 -9.02
CA LYS A 49 -2.65 6.75 -9.03
C LYS A 49 -1.35 6.59 -8.22
N GLN A 50 -0.43 7.54 -8.32
CA GLN A 50 0.82 7.52 -7.57
C GLN A 50 0.60 7.67 -6.07
N THR A 51 -0.31 8.56 -5.64
CA THR A 51 -0.65 8.68 -4.21
C THR A 51 -1.26 7.39 -3.67
N ALA A 52 -2.12 6.74 -4.46
CA ALA A 52 -2.72 5.47 -4.06
C ALA A 52 -1.69 4.33 -3.95
N SER A 53 -0.67 4.29 -4.81
CA SER A 53 0.41 3.29 -4.71
C SER A 53 1.30 3.55 -3.50
N LEU A 54 1.71 4.79 -3.26
CA LEU A 54 2.54 5.16 -2.10
C LEU A 54 1.86 4.82 -0.77
N LEU A 55 0.55 5.08 -0.67
CA LEU A 55 -0.21 4.72 0.54
C LEU A 55 -0.31 3.20 0.77
N ARG A 56 -0.26 2.40 -0.28
CA ARG A 56 -0.23 0.93 -0.16
C ARG A 56 1.14 0.43 0.28
N GLU A 57 2.19 1.01 -0.27
CA GLU A 57 3.58 0.68 0.05
C GLU A 57 3.87 0.98 1.53
N VAL A 58 3.59 2.21 1.99
CA VAL A 58 3.76 2.61 3.40
C VAL A 58 2.99 1.71 4.36
N ARG A 59 1.78 1.27 3.99
CA ARG A 59 1.01 0.32 4.82
C ARG A 59 1.69 -1.04 4.91
N THR A 60 2.21 -1.55 3.80
CA THR A 60 2.87 -2.85 3.76
C THR A 60 4.12 -2.83 4.62
N ASP A 61 4.93 -1.77 4.49
CA ASP A 61 6.13 -1.57 5.29
C ASP A 61 5.81 -1.49 6.79
N SER A 62 4.78 -0.72 7.17
CA SER A 62 4.39 -0.59 8.57
C SER A 62 3.97 -1.92 9.21
N VAL A 63 3.30 -2.78 8.44
CA VAL A 63 2.86 -4.11 8.90
C VAL A 63 4.06 -5.04 9.05
N GLN A 64 5.01 -4.98 8.12
CA GLN A 64 6.22 -5.77 8.20
C GLN A 64 7.06 -5.40 9.43
N VAL A 65 7.26 -4.10 9.67
CA VAL A 65 7.99 -3.62 10.85
C VAL A 65 7.31 -4.07 12.15
N GLU A 66 5.99 -3.98 12.25
CA GLU A 66 5.27 -4.45 13.44
C GLU A 66 5.44 -5.96 13.64
N ALA A 67 5.36 -6.76 12.58
CA ALA A 67 5.57 -8.19 12.65
C ALA A 67 7.01 -8.56 13.07
N GLU A 68 8.01 -7.79 12.62
CA GLU A 68 9.40 -7.93 13.06
C GLU A 68 9.58 -7.60 14.55
N VAL A 69 8.96 -6.53 15.02
CA VAL A 69 8.99 -6.15 16.45
C VAL A 69 8.34 -7.22 17.32
N LEU A 70 7.21 -7.78 16.90
CA LEU A 70 6.53 -8.88 17.60
C LEU A 70 7.41 -10.14 17.64
N ARG A 71 8.08 -10.47 16.54
CA ARG A 71 8.99 -11.62 16.45
C ARG A 71 10.17 -11.46 17.40
N ASP A 72 10.82 -10.30 17.39
CA ASP A 72 11.99 -10.06 18.22
C ASP A 72 11.61 -10.06 19.71
N SER A 73 10.47 -9.46 20.06
CA SER A 73 9.90 -9.52 21.42
C SER A 73 9.58 -10.96 21.85
N ALA A 74 9.12 -11.81 20.93
CA ALA A 74 8.85 -13.22 21.20
C ALA A 74 10.13 -14.01 21.48
N PHE A 75 11.22 -13.73 20.76
CA PHE A 75 12.53 -14.32 21.05
C PHE A 75 13.06 -13.90 22.42
N GLU A 76 12.95 -12.61 22.77
CA GLU A 76 13.36 -12.12 24.09
C GLU A 76 12.55 -12.77 25.22
N LEU A 77 11.23 -12.88 25.04
CA LEU A 77 10.36 -13.56 26.00
C LEU A 77 10.69 -15.05 26.13
N ALA A 78 10.92 -15.74 25.01
CA ALA A 78 11.29 -17.15 25.00
C ALA A 78 12.64 -17.37 25.71
N ALA A 79 13.62 -16.51 25.45
CA ALA A 79 14.91 -16.55 26.13
C ALA A 79 14.77 -16.32 27.65
N ALA A 80 13.97 -15.32 28.06
CA ALA A 80 13.68 -15.07 29.47
C ALA A 80 13.00 -16.28 30.15
N LYS A 81 11.97 -16.85 29.49
CA LYS A 81 11.25 -18.03 30.00
C LYS A 81 12.14 -19.28 30.09
N LEU A 82 13.07 -19.46 29.15
CA LEU A 82 14.02 -20.58 29.18
C LEU A 82 15.05 -20.45 30.31
N ARG A 83 15.47 -19.23 30.64
CA ARG A 83 16.35 -18.99 31.81
C ARG A 83 15.65 -19.30 33.12
N GLU A 84 14.38 -18.92 33.26
CA GLU A 84 13.58 -19.20 34.46
C GLU A 84 13.13 -20.66 34.56
N ARG A 85 12.72 -21.25 33.42
CA ARG A 85 12.15 -22.60 33.32
C ARG A 85 12.76 -23.33 32.12
N PRO A 86 13.84 -24.10 32.32
CA PRO A 86 14.48 -24.85 31.23
C PRO A 86 13.59 -25.89 30.53
N SER A 87 12.47 -26.28 31.15
CA SER A 87 11.45 -27.18 30.58
C SER A 87 10.41 -26.47 29.70
N TYR A 88 10.56 -25.17 29.44
CA TYR A 88 9.65 -24.42 28.58
C TYR A 88 9.72 -24.91 27.12
N THR A 89 8.58 -25.35 26.58
CA THR A 89 8.46 -25.92 25.23
C THR A 89 7.90 -24.95 24.19
N GLY A 90 7.60 -23.71 24.59
CA GLY A 90 6.89 -22.75 23.75
C GLY A 90 5.46 -22.49 24.21
N GLU A 91 4.80 -21.57 23.53
CA GLU A 91 3.41 -21.19 23.77
C GLU A 91 2.84 -20.41 22.57
N THR A 92 1.53 -20.17 22.57
CA THR A 92 0.88 -19.32 21.57
C THR A 92 0.13 -18.20 22.27
N TRP A 93 0.30 -16.97 21.80
CA TRP A 93 -0.41 -15.82 22.33
C TRP A 93 -0.90 -14.86 21.23
N GLN A 94 -1.86 -14.02 21.61
CA GLN A 94 -2.46 -13.01 20.74
C GLN A 94 -2.24 -11.64 21.37
N PRO A 95 -1.22 -10.87 20.96
CA PRO A 95 -0.96 -9.56 21.53
C PRO A 95 -2.05 -8.57 21.10
N THR A 96 -2.37 -7.63 21.98
CA THR A 96 -3.23 -6.49 21.62
C THR A 96 -2.41 -5.51 20.78
N LEU A 97 -2.89 -5.21 19.58
CA LEU A 97 -2.22 -4.31 18.65
C LEU A 97 -2.62 -2.85 18.93
N PRO A 98 -1.73 -1.88 18.61
CA PRO A 98 -2.04 -0.46 18.80
C PRO A 98 -3.05 0.04 17.75
N ALA A 99 -3.60 1.24 17.99
CA ALA A 99 -4.65 1.86 17.17
C ALA A 99 -4.49 1.82 15.63
N PRO A 100 -3.30 2.02 15.01
CA PRO A 100 -3.18 1.93 13.55
C PRO A 100 -3.52 0.54 12.98
N PHE A 101 -3.51 -0.50 13.83
CA PHE A 101 -3.84 -1.87 13.49
C PHE A 101 -5.20 -2.31 14.09
N GLU A 102 -6.10 -1.36 14.38
CA GLU A 102 -7.44 -1.70 14.86
C GLU A 102 -8.16 -2.63 13.87
N GLY A 103 -8.70 -3.74 14.40
CA GLY A 103 -9.33 -4.80 13.60
C GLY A 103 -8.35 -5.77 12.93
N TRP A 104 -7.05 -5.62 13.13
CA TRP A 104 -6.06 -6.65 12.79
C TRP A 104 -5.96 -7.68 13.91
N THR A 105 -5.58 -8.89 13.56
CA THR A 105 -5.27 -9.97 14.49
C THR A 105 -3.81 -10.34 14.34
N ALA A 106 -3.12 -10.47 15.48
CA ALA A 106 -1.78 -11.03 15.55
C ALA A 106 -1.83 -12.35 16.31
N VAL A 107 -1.18 -13.37 15.78
CA VAL A 107 -0.94 -14.65 16.44
C VAL A 107 0.56 -14.88 16.45
N VAL A 108 1.12 -15.07 17.64
CA VAL A 108 2.52 -15.41 17.82
C VAL A 108 2.59 -16.82 18.35
N VAL A 109 3.24 -17.70 17.60
CA VAL A 109 3.50 -19.10 17.97
C VAL A 109 4.98 -19.25 18.23
N VAL A 110 5.33 -19.64 19.44
CA VAL A 110 6.71 -19.98 19.81
C VAL A 110 6.76 -21.48 20.03
N ASP A 111 7.65 -22.16 19.31
CA ASP A 111 7.99 -23.57 19.51
C ASP A 111 9.45 -23.66 19.97
N VAL A 112 9.70 -24.36 21.08
CA VAL A 112 11.05 -24.56 21.59
C VAL A 112 11.39 -26.03 21.56
N ARG A 113 12.42 -26.36 20.78
CA ARG A 113 12.93 -27.73 20.67
C ARG A 113 14.27 -27.86 21.38
N PRO A 114 14.42 -28.84 22.28
CA PRO A 114 15.72 -29.15 22.84
C PRO A 114 16.65 -29.62 21.71
N THR A 115 17.87 -29.11 21.71
CA THR A 115 18.92 -29.58 20.81
C THR A 115 19.37 -30.98 21.25
N GLU A 116 19.96 -31.79 20.35
CA GLU A 116 20.39 -33.18 20.65
C GLU A 116 21.28 -33.28 21.90
N SER A 117 21.96 -32.20 22.27
CA SER A 117 22.65 -32.03 23.54
C SER A 117 21.93 -30.97 24.38
N PRO A 118 21.09 -31.35 25.37
CA PRO A 118 20.34 -30.39 26.21
C PRO A 118 21.24 -29.50 27.08
N ARG A 119 22.54 -29.82 27.20
CA ARG A 119 23.54 -28.93 27.83
C ARG A 119 24.00 -27.79 26.92
N ASN A 120 23.75 -27.85 25.62
CA ASN A 120 24.30 -26.93 24.61
C ASN A 120 23.29 -25.90 24.10
N GLY A 121 22.12 -25.78 24.74
CA GLY A 121 21.10 -24.78 24.39
C GLY A 121 19.82 -25.37 23.81
N ALA A 122 18.95 -24.49 23.31
CA ALA A 122 17.66 -24.82 22.73
C ALA A 122 17.46 -24.08 21.41
N THR A 123 16.75 -24.72 20.48
CA THR A 123 16.34 -24.08 19.23
C THR A 123 14.96 -23.48 19.41
N VAL A 124 14.83 -22.18 19.15
CA VAL A 124 13.56 -21.45 19.23
C VAL A 124 13.10 -21.13 17.82
N GLU A 125 11.88 -21.59 17.50
CA GLU A 125 11.16 -21.26 16.27
C GLU A 125 10.03 -20.30 16.64
N VAL A 126 9.93 -19.18 15.92
CA VAL A 126 8.87 -18.18 16.12
C VAL A 126 8.16 -17.98 14.79
N ASP A 127 6.84 -18.17 14.79
CA ASP A 127 5.95 -17.79 13.70
C ASP A 127 5.05 -16.66 14.17
N VAL A 128 5.12 -15.54 13.46
CA VAL A 128 4.27 -14.37 13.67
C VAL A 128 3.34 -14.24 12.47
N GLN A 129 2.05 -14.32 12.74
CA GLN A 129 1.00 -14.12 11.75
C GLN A 129 0.26 -12.84 12.08
N LEU A 130 0.39 -11.82 11.22
CA LEU A 130 -0.25 -10.52 11.37
C LEU A 130 -1.13 -10.23 10.16
N GLY A 131 -2.43 -10.05 10.37
CA GLY A 131 -3.35 -9.75 9.27
C GLY A 131 -4.73 -9.32 9.72
N ARG A 132 -5.47 -8.70 8.80
CA ARG A 132 -6.87 -8.30 9.03
C ARG A 132 -7.88 -9.38 8.64
N ASP A 133 -7.54 -10.17 7.63
CA ASP A 133 -8.31 -11.27 7.05
C ASP A 133 -7.30 -12.28 6.47
N SER A 134 -7.70 -13.52 6.21
CA SER A 134 -6.84 -14.57 5.67
C SER A 134 -6.17 -14.19 4.32
N ARG A 135 -6.73 -13.21 3.61
CA ARG A 135 -6.21 -12.69 2.33
C ARG A 135 -5.09 -11.66 2.49
N ASN A 136 -4.89 -11.11 3.68
CA ASN A 136 -3.90 -10.07 3.93
C ASN A 136 -3.08 -10.42 5.18
N LEU A 137 -2.65 -11.68 5.23
CA LEU A 137 -1.82 -12.23 6.29
C LEU A 137 -0.36 -12.07 5.90
N VAL A 138 0.39 -11.32 6.69
CA VAL A 138 1.84 -11.33 6.68
C VAL A 138 2.26 -12.39 7.69
N SER A 139 2.89 -13.46 7.22
CA SER A 139 3.51 -14.47 8.07
C SER A 139 5.02 -14.29 8.01
N LEU A 140 5.62 -14.09 9.18
CA LEU A 140 7.06 -14.09 9.37
C LEU A 140 7.42 -15.32 10.20
N HIS A 141 8.10 -16.27 9.55
CA HIS A 141 8.67 -17.42 10.21
C HIS A 141 10.19 -17.24 10.33
N ASP A 142 10.71 -17.32 11.55
CA ASP A 142 12.15 -17.25 11.81
C ASP A 142 12.54 -18.33 12.83
N LYS A 143 13.77 -18.83 12.67
CA LYS A 143 14.33 -19.88 13.50
C LYS A 143 15.70 -19.45 13.99
N ARG A 144 15.85 -19.35 15.31
CA ARG A 144 17.13 -18.99 15.94
C ARG A 144 17.53 -20.06 16.94
N SER A 145 18.78 -20.49 16.84
CA SER A 145 19.41 -21.27 17.91
C SER A 145 19.81 -20.31 19.01
N ILE A 146 19.30 -20.53 20.21
CA ILE A 146 19.72 -19.76 21.38
C ILE A 146 20.63 -20.67 22.19
N GLU A 147 21.92 -20.36 22.16
CA GLU A 147 22.85 -20.89 23.15
C GLU A 147 22.48 -20.26 24.49
N ALA A 148 21.65 -20.96 25.26
CA ALA A 148 21.45 -20.62 26.65
C ALA A 148 22.75 -20.95 27.39
N THR A 149 23.65 -19.98 27.49
CA THR A 149 24.76 -20.05 28.44
C THR A 149 24.13 -20.02 29.83
N PHE A 150 23.84 -21.19 30.38
CA PHE A 150 23.41 -21.34 31.75
C PHE A 150 24.63 -21.02 32.61
N ASP A 151 24.75 -19.76 33.05
CA ASP A 151 25.79 -19.34 34.00
C ASP A 151 25.65 -20.15 35.28
N SER A 152 26.39 -21.26 35.35
CA SER A 152 26.45 -22.15 36.51
C SER A 152 27.21 -21.55 37.70
N GLU A 153 27.55 -20.25 37.67
CA GLU A 153 28.39 -19.59 38.68
C GLU A 153 27.68 -19.24 40.00
N ALA A 154 26.36 -19.43 40.12
CA ALA A 154 25.61 -19.07 41.33
C ALA A 154 25.63 -20.13 42.47
N SER A 155 26.50 -21.14 42.42
CA SER A 155 26.64 -22.14 43.50
C SER A 155 28.05 -22.14 44.09
N ARG A 156 28.38 -21.11 44.87
CA ARG A 156 29.44 -21.12 45.89
C ARG A 156 28.97 -20.44 47.16
#